data_AF-A0A3M7NGD6-F1
#
_entry.id   AF-A0A3M7NGD6-F1
#
_cell.length_a   1.000
_cell.length_b   1.000
_cell.length_c   1.000
_cell.angle_alpha   90.00
_cell.angle_beta   90.00
_cell.angle_gamma   90.00
#
_symmetry.space_group_name_H-M   'P 1'
#
loop_
_entity.id
_entity.type
_entity.pdbx_description
1 polymer ?
#
loop_
_entity_poly.entity_id
_entity_poly.type
_entity_poly.pdbx_seq_one_letter_code
_entity_poly.pdbx_strand_id
1 'polypeptide(L)'
;MFDPYKFSNKPLPNFHIDNDAETAEVNLRRVLGEEEASRWMGKCWGIVNLWRPVGTDTVPIVTKNNYKTHFTALRPKEHFDFYYVSNLAADEAILFVDYDSAKKGGDNVVGMTHGAFEDHNAPERYPRRRSIEVRCLVLYDN
;
A
#
# COMPACT_ATOMS: atom_id res chain seq x y z
N MET A 1 -31.35 -0.21 -3.40
CA MET A 1 -30.73 1.08 -3.77
C MET A 1 -29.24 0.95 -3.51
N PHE A 2 -28.39 1.19 -4.52
CA PHE A 2 -26.94 1.21 -4.35
C PHE A 2 -26.60 2.48 -3.56
N ASP A 3 -26.04 2.31 -2.36
CA ASP A 3 -25.49 3.41 -1.58
C ASP A 3 -23.98 3.49 -1.89
N PRO A 4 -23.53 4.47 -2.67
CA PRO A 4 -22.12 4.63 -3.01
C PRO A 4 -21.24 4.95 -1.79
N TYR A 5 -21.83 5.20 -0.62
CA TYR A 5 -21.16 5.48 0.64
C TYR A 5 -21.26 4.33 1.66
N LYS A 6 -21.90 3.21 1.29
CA LYS A 6 -21.88 1.98 2.09
C LYS A 6 -20.57 1.24 1.87
N PHE A 7 -19.51 1.73 2.49
CA PHE A 7 -18.19 1.11 2.42
C PHE A 7 -18.20 -0.27 3.09
N SER A 8 -17.58 -1.23 2.41
CA SER A 8 -17.38 -2.56 2.95
C SER A 8 -16.42 -2.48 4.15
N ASN A 9 -16.81 -3.05 5.29
CA ASN A 9 -15.92 -3.28 6.42
C ASN A 9 -15.06 -4.55 6.22
N LYS A 10 -15.08 -5.12 5.01
CA LYS A 10 -14.26 -6.26 4.62
C LYS A 10 -12.89 -5.77 4.14
N PRO A 11 -11.84 -6.57 4.34
CA PRO A 11 -10.53 -6.29 3.76
C PRO A 11 -10.63 -6.15 2.24
N LEU A 12 -9.73 -5.35 1.63
CA LEU A 12 -9.54 -5.33 0.19
C LEU A 12 -8.88 -6.65 -0.23
N PRO A 13 -9.60 -7.58 -0.89
CA PRO A 13 -9.10 -8.94 -1.12
C PRO A 13 -8.13 -9.02 -2.30
N ASN A 14 -7.95 -7.94 -3.04
CA ASN A 14 -7.10 -7.91 -4.22
C ASN A 14 -5.65 -7.72 -3.78
N PHE A 15 -4.79 -8.68 -4.08
CA PHE A 15 -3.35 -8.51 -3.96
C PHE A 15 -2.87 -7.50 -5.02
N HIS A 16 -2.24 -6.42 -4.57
CA HIS A 16 -1.86 -5.32 -5.41
C HIS A 16 -0.49 -4.74 -5.05
N ILE A 17 0.06 -3.98 -5.98
CA ILE A 17 1.13 -3.01 -5.77
C ILE A 17 0.46 -1.64 -5.85
N ASP A 18 0.78 -0.72 -4.94
CA ASP A 18 0.07 0.53 -4.96
C ASP A 18 0.49 1.40 -6.11
N ASN A 19 1.80 1.50 -6.33
CA ASN A 19 2.34 2.39 -7.33
C ASN A 19 3.18 1.64 -8.37
N ASP A 20 2.88 1.92 -9.63
CA ASP A 20 3.81 1.78 -10.74
C ASP A 20 4.56 3.11 -10.95
N ALA A 21 5.36 3.21 -12.03
CA ALA A 21 6.12 4.42 -12.32
C ALA A 21 5.25 5.66 -12.49
N GLU A 22 4.11 5.54 -13.18
CA GLU A 22 3.23 6.68 -13.46
C GLU A 22 2.58 7.19 -12.16
N THR A 23 1.98 6.28 -11.39
CA THR A 23 1.31 6.63 -10.13
C THR A 23 2.30 7.07 -9.05
N ALA A 24 3.52 6.52 -9.03
CA ALA A 24 4.59 6.98 -8.15
C ALA A 24 5.02 8.41 -8.47
N GLU A 25 5.18 8.78 -9.74
CA GLU A 25 5.52 10.15 -10.15
C GLU A 25 4.44 11.15 -9.77
N VAL A 26 3.15 10.78 -9.91
CA VAL A 26 2.03 11.60 -9.43
C VAL A 26 2.13 11.81 -7.91
N ASN A 27 2.46 10.77 -7.13
CA ASN A 27 2.66 10.90 -5.70
C ASN A 27 3.85 11.80 -5.36
N LEU A 28 4.97 11.69 -6.07
CA LEU A 28 6.14 12.54 -5.86
C LEU A 28 5.78 14.02 -6.05
N ARG A 29 5.14 14.37 -7.17
CA ARG A 29 4.68 15.73 -7.48
C ARG A 29 3.67 16.24 -6.47
N ARG A 30 2.77 15.38 -6.00
CA ARG A 30 1.78 15.74 -4.97
C ARG A 30 2.42 16.10 -3.64
N VAL A 31 3.47 15.37 -3.24
CA VAL A 31 4.12 15.56 -1.94
C VAL A 31 5.11 16.72 -1.97
N LEU A 32 5.92 16.84 -3.04
CA LEU A 32 7.00 17.83 -3.12
C LEU A 32 6.61 19.12 -3.88
N GLY A 33 5.54 19.07 -4.68
CA GLY A 33 5.26 20.10 -5.68
C GLY A 33 6.07 19.89 -6.96
N GLU A 34 5.65 20.59 -8.03
CA GLU A 34 6.18 20.39 -9.39
C GLU A 34 7.67 20.72 -9.53
N GLU A 35 8.11 21.82 -8.92
CA GLU A 35 9.49 22.30 -9.03
C GLU A 35 10.48 21.33 -8.36
N GLU A 36 10.21 20.93 -7.12
CA GLU A 36 11.10 20.04 -6.38
C GLU A 36 11.03 18.60 -6.92
N ALA A 37 9.84 18.10 -7.25
CA ALA A 37 9.70 16.78 -7.88
C ALA A 37 10.51 16.66 -9.18
N SER A 38 10.54 17.72 -10.00
CA SER A 38 11.33 17.76 -11.24
C SER A 38 12.84 17.59 -10.99
N ARG A 39 13.37 18.07 -9.85
CA ARG A 39 14.78 17.89 -9.46
C ARG A 39 15.09 16.45 -9.06
N TRP A 40 14.09 15.69 -8.65
CA TRP A 40 14.21 14.28 -8.24
C TRP A 40 13.88 13.28 -9.36
N MET A 41 13.35 13.71 -10.51
CA MET A 41 13.05 12.83 -11.65
C MET A 41 14.26 12.01 -12.15
N GLY A 42 15.45 12.62 -12.08
CA GLY A 42 16.72 12.01 -12.47
C GLY A 42 17.54 11.43 -11.31
N LYS A 43 16.98 11.41 -10.09
CA LYS A 43 17.64 10.93 -8.86
C LYS A 43 16.96 9.67 -8.32
N CYS A 44 17.55 9.12 -7.27
CA CYS A 44 17.00 7.99 -6.56
C CYS A 44 15.98 8.44 -5.51
N TRP A 45 14.82 7.80 -5.54
CA TRP A 45 13.72 8.03 -4.63
C TRP A 45 12.81 6.83 -4.63
N GLY A 46 12.03 6.68 -3.57
CA GLY A 46 11.12 5.56 -3.44
C GLY A 46 9.91 5.91 -2.59
N ILE A 47 9.02 4.95 -2.54
CA ILE A 47 7.84 4.96 -1.70
C ILE A 47 7.93 3.70 -0.86
N VAL A 48 7.85 3.87 0.45
CA VAL A 48 7.76 2.76 1.40
C VAL A 48 6.47 2.86 2.18
N ASN A 49 5.83 1.72 2.40
CA ASN A 49 4.60 1.65 3.18
C ASN A 49 4.91 0.99 4.51
N LEU A 50 4.39 1.59 5.58
CA LEU A 50 4.40 1.06 6.92
C LEU A 50 2.98 0.62 7.27
N TRP A 51 2.79 -0.67 7.52
CA TRP A 51 1.53 -1.26 7.93
C TRP A 51 1.60 -1.69 9.38
N ARG A 52 0.74 -1.10 10.21
CA ARG A 52 0.67 -1.40 11.65
C ARG A 52 -0.76 -1.68 12.12
N PRO A 53 -0.99 -2.69 12.97
CA PRO A 53 -2.24 -2.88 13.69
C PRO A 53 -2.51 -1.70 14.63
N VAL A 54 -3.76 -1.26 14.65
CA VAL A 54 -4.22 -0.21 15.55
C VAL A 54 -5.24 -0.79 16.53
N GLY A 55 -5.26 -0.25 17.74
CA GLY A 55 -6.24 -0.62 18.75
C GLY A 55 -7.67 -0.21 18.38
N THR A 56 -8.59 -0.43 19.32
CA THR A 56 -10.01 -0.13 19.15
C THR A 56 -10.32 1.36 19.10
N ASP A 57 -9.41 2.21 19.57
CA ASP A 57 -9.61 3.66 19.74
C ASP A 57 -9.42 4.47 18.45
N THR A 58 -9.60 3.83 17.29
CA THR A 58 -9.55 4.49 15.99
C THR A 58 -10.94 4.66 15.41
N VAL A 59 -11.16 5.71 14.62
CA VAL A 59 -12.40 5.93 13.87
C VAL A 59 -12.06 6.02 12.38
N PRO A 60 -12.81 5.36 11.48
CA PRO A 60 -12.57 5.51 10.05
C PRO A 60 -12.80 6.96 9.60
N ILE A 61 -11.81 7.56 8.93
CA ILE A 61 -11.96 8.85 8.25
C ILE A 61 -12.08 8.58 6.75
N VAL A 62 -13.19 9.02 6.14
CA VAL A 62 -13.44 8.82 4.71
C VAL A 62 -13.05 10.07 3.95
N THR A 63 -12.03 9.97 3.10
CA THR A 63 -11.64 11.04 2.17
C THR A 63 -12.39 10.87 0.85
N LYS A 64 -13.08 11.92 0.39
CA LYS A 64 -13.92 11.88 -0.83
C LYS A 64 -13.15 11.84 -2.16
N ASN A 65 -11.84 12.08 -2.14
CA ASN A 65 -11.01 12.16 -3.35
C ASN A 65 -9.79 11.24 -3.21
N ASN A 66 -9.98 9.93 -3.37
CA ASN A 66 -8.85 9.05 -3.56
C ASN A 66 -8.20 9.40 -4.91
N TYR A 67 -6.98 9.95 -4.87
CA TYR A 67 -6.28 10.52 -6.02
C TYR A 67 -5.65 9.45 -6.92
N LYS A 68 -5.72 8.18 -6.49
CA LYS A 68 -5.17 7.05 -7.21
C LYS A 68 -6.03 6.75 -8.44
N THR A 69 -5.45 6.93 -9.63
CA THR A 69 -6.14 6.68 -10.91
C THR A 69 -6.25 5.19 -11.21
N HIS A 70 -5.27 4.39 -10.77
CA HIS A 70 -5.24 2.94 -10.94
C HIS A 70 -4.27 2.28 -9.96
N PHE A 71 -4.26 0.94 -9.92
CA PHE A 71 -3.29 0.12 -9.18
C PHE A 71 -2.90 -1.09 -10.03
N THR A 72 -1.75 -1.70 -9.73
CA THR A 72 -1.33 -2.94 -10.40
C THR A 72 -1.77 -4.15 -9.59
N ALA A 73 -2.51 -5.07 -10.22
CA ALA A 73 -2.94 -6.32 -9.62
C ALA A 73 -2.10 -7.50 -10.13
N LEU A 74 -1.93 -8.54 -9.31
CA LEU A 74 -1.20 -9.73 -9.71
C LEU A 74 -2.08 -10.70 -10.48
N ARG A 75 -1.57 -11.19 -11.62
CA ARG A 75 -2.12 -12.37 -12.29
C ARG A 75 -1.64 -13.62 -11.56
N PRO A 76 -2.51 -14.56 -11.17
CA PRO A 76 -2.08 -15.76 -10.47
C PRO A 76 -1.07 -16.56 -11.30
N LYS A 77 0.02 -16.98 -10.65
CA LYS A 77 1.09 -17.81 -11.20
C LYS A 77 1.54 -18.80 -10.12
N GLU A 78 1.90 -20.02 -10.52
CA GLU A 78 2.26 -21.09 -9.59
C GLU A 78 3.53 -20.84 -8.79
N HIS A 79 4.43 -19.98 -9.28
CA HIS A 79 5.71 -19.68 -8.62
C HIS A 79 5.62 -18.61 -7.53
N PHE A 80 4.43 -18.04 -7.27
CA PHE A 80 4.28 -17.01 -6.25
C PHE A 80 4.10 -17.63 -4.87
N ASP A 81 4.98 -17.26 -3.94
CA ASP A 81 4.85 -17.55 -2.53
C ASP A 81 4.19 -16.37 -1.80
N PHE A 82 3.16 -16.66 -1.02
CA PHE A 82 2.46 -15.67 -0.20
C PHE A 82 2.76 -15.91 1.28
N TYR A 83 3.19 -14.85 1.96
CA TYR A 83 3.50 -14.87 3.38
C TYR A 83 2.43 -14.13 4.17
N TYR A 84 1.99 -14.72 5.28
CA TYR A 84 1.02 -14.11 6.19
C TYR A 84 1.64 -13.91 7.56
N VAL A 85 1.64 -12.65 8.03
CA VAL A 85 2.08 -12.31 9.39
C VAL A 85 0.92 -12.49 10.37
N SER A 86 0.85 -13.71 10.92
CA SER A 86 -0.09 -14.05 11.99
C SER A 86 0.24 -13.25 13.24
N ASN A 87 -0.80 -12.88 13.99
CA ASN A 87 -0.69 -12.17 15.28
C ASN A 87 0.20 -10.90 15.30
N LEU A 88 0.37 -10.18 14.17
CA LEU A 88 1.03 -8.87 14.16
C LEU A 88 0.43 -7.99 15.25
N ALA A 89 1.25 -7.59 16.22
CA ALA A 89 0.84 -6.87 17.42
C ALA A 89 0.86 -5.35 17.19
N ALA A 90 0.21 -4.60 18.09
CA ALA A 90 0.09 -3.15 17.95
C ALA A 90 1.42 -2.41 18.16
N ASP A 91 2.46 -3.04 18.67
CA ASP A 91 3.83 -2.53 18.81
C ASP A 91 4.77 -3.00 17.67
N GLU A 92 4.24 -3.78 16.72
CA GLU A 92 4.94 -4.25 15.54
C GLU A 92 4.46 -3.51 14.28
N ALA A 93 5.31 -3.46 13.26
CA ALA A 93 4.96 -2.92 11.95
C ALA A 93 5.64 -3.71 10.84
N ILE A 94 4.96 -3.82 9.70
CA ILE A 94 5.54 -4.33 8.46
C ILE A 94 5.97 -3.10 7.65
N LEU A 95 7.24 -3.07 7.24
CA LEU A 95 7.76 -2.10 6.29
C LEU A 95 8.02 -2.82 4.96
N PHE A 96 7.51 -2.28 3.87
CA PHE A 96 7.77 -2.81 2.54
C PHE A 96 7.93 -1.70 1.51
N VAL A 97 8.73 -2.00 0.48
CA VAL A 97 8.92 -1.11 -0.66
C VAL A 97 7.69 -1.19 -1.53
N ASP A 98 7.08 -0.05 -1.83
CA ASP A 98 5.97 0.07 -2.76
C ASP A 98 6.43 0.56 -4.13
N TYR A 99 7.44 1.44 -4.16
CA TYR A 99 8.09 1.88 -5.38
C TYR A 99 9.56 2.21 -5.14
N ASP A 100 10.43 1.90 -6.09
CA ASP A 100 11.85 2.27 -6.06
C ASP A 100 12.34 2.70 -7.44
N SER A 101 12.69 3.98 -7.58
CA SER A 101 13.12 4.57 -8.85
C SER A 101 14.53 4.14 -9.28
N ALA A 102 15.33 3.54 -8.38
CA ALA A 102 16.64 3.00 -8.73
C ALA A 102 16.54 1.76 -9.63
N LYS A 103 15.38 1.07 -9.64
CA LYS A 103 15.17 -0.17 -10.41
C LYS A 103 14.71 0.07 -11.85
N LYS A 104 15.05 1.21 -12.46
CA LYS A 104 14.66 1.55 -13.84
C LYS A 104 15.27 0.56 -14.86
N GLY A 105 14.40 -0.17 -15.57
CA GLY A 105 14.72 -1.02 -16.74
C GLY A 105 14.30 -2.49 -16.58
N GLY A 106 13.69 -3.08 -17.63
CA GLY A 106 13.32 -4.50 -17.70
C GLY A 106 12.02 -4.90 -16.98
N ASP A 107 11.77 -6.22 -16.82
CA ASP A 107 10.66 -6.83 -16.06
C ASP A 107 10.81 -6.67 -14.52
N ASN A 108 11.54 -5.66 -14.06
CA ASN A 108 11.87 -5.50 -12.65
C ASN A 108 10.63 -5.08 -11.84
N VAL A 109 10.27 -5.92 -10.86
CA VAL A 109 9.20 -5.65 -9.90
C VAL A 109 9.56 -4.43 -9.07
N VAL A 110 8.81 -3.35 -9.23
CA VAL A 110 9.11 -2.05 -8.63
C VAL A 110 8.62 -1.96 -7.17
N GLY A 111 7.72 -2.84 -6.75
CA GLY A 111 7.10 -2.83 -5.42
C GLY A 111 6.67 -4.20 -4.90
N MET A 112 6.53 -4.32 -3.59
CA MET A 112 6.06 -5.51 -2.89
C MET A 112 4.54 -5.62 -3.02
N THR A 113 4.08 -6.75 -3.56
CA THR A 113 2.65 -7.07 -3.57
C THR A 113 2.15 -7.31 -2.17
N HIS A 114 1.03 -6.70 -1.82
CA HIS A 114 0.41 -6.84 -0.52
C HIS A 114 -1.12 -6.82 -0.64
N GLY A 115 -1.77 -7.17 0.46
CA GLY A 115 -3.22 -7.21 0.53
C GLY A 115 -3.67 -7.71 1.90
N ALA A 116 -4.99 -7.70 2.11
CA ALA A 116 -5.60 -8.32 3.28
C ALA A 116 -6.66 -9.31 2.82
N PHE A 117 -6.93 -10.33 3.62
CA PHE A 117 -7.95 -11.33 3.32
C PHE A 117 -8.83 -11.58 4.54
N GLU A 118 -10.05 -12.06 4.29
CA GLU A 118 -10.93 -12.54 5.34
C GLU A 118 -10.58 -14.01 5.62
N ASP A 119 -10.12 -14.31 6.84
CA ASP A 119 -9.92 -15.69 7.26
C ASP A 119 -11.27 -16.28 7.70
N HIS A 120 -11.87 -17.08 6.82
CA HIS A 120 -13.16 -17.74 7.09
C HIS A 120 -13.09 -18.81 8.19
N ASN A 121 -11.89 -19.23 8.61
CA ASN A 121 -11.69 -20.19 9.69
C ASN A 121 -11.46 -19.50 11.05
N ALA A 122 -11.31 -18.17 11.09
CA ALA A 122 -11.09 -17.43 12.32
C ALA A 122 -12.33 -17.49 13.23
N PRO A 123 -12.21 -17.94 14.50
CA PRO A 123 -13.34 -17.95 15.43
C PRO A 123 -13.95 -16.56 15.65
N GLU A 124 -15.28 -16.45 15.66
CA GLU A 124 -16.01 -15.18 15.83
C GLU A 124 -15.61 -14.38 17.08
N ARG A 125 -15.12 -15.05 18.12
CA ARG A 125 -14.65 -14.42 19.35
C ARG A 125 -13.43 -13.52 19.15
N TYR A 126 -12.66 -13.70 18.06
CA TYR A 126 -11.50 -12.87 17.80
C TYR A 126 -11.93 -11.59 17.07
N PRO A 127 -11.61 -10.40 17.62
CA PRO A 127 -11.94 -9.16 16.95
C PRO A 127 -11.21 -9.09 15.61
N ARG A 128 -11.88 -8.54 14.60
CA ARG A 128 -11.23 -8.21 13.33
C ARG A 128 -10.05 -7.27 13.58
N ARG A 129 -8.90 -7.59 12.99
CA ARG A 129 -7.73 -6.71 13.04
C ARG A 129 -8.10 -5.38 12.38
N ARG A 130 -7.84 -4.29 13.08
CA ARG A 130 -7.83 -2.94 12.52
C ARG A 130 -6.39 -2.55 12.31
N SER A 131 -6.11 -1.87 11.20
CA SER A 131 -4.75 -1.42 10.89
C SER A 131 -4.77 -0.10 10.15
N ILE A 132 -3.63 0.56 10.18
CA ILE A 132 -3.34 1.71 9.35
C ILE A 132 -2.15 1.38 8.46
N GLU A 133 -2.21 1.86 7.24
CA GLU A 133 -1.08 1.91 6.34
C GLU A 133 -0.68 3.38 6.17
N VAL A 134 0.61 3.66 6.32
CA VAL A 134 1.20 4.97 6.12
C VAL A 134 2.22 4.88 5.00
N ARG A 135 2.12 5.78 4.03
CA ARG A 135 3.03 5.86 2.89
C ARG A 135 4.03 6.98 3.09
N CYS A 136 5.31 6.65 3.00
CA CYS A 136 6.41 7.57 3.17
C CYS A 136 7.16 7.73 1.84
N LEU A 137 7.34 8.98 1.42
CA LEU A 137 8.23 9.32 0.32
C LEU A 137 9.67 9.33 0.85
N VAL A 138 10.56 8.59 0.21
CA VAL A 138 11.97 8.48 0.60
C VAL A 138 12.82 9.06 -0.51
N LEU A 139 13.61 10.08 -0.18
CA LEU A 139 14.57 10.72 -1.08
C LEU A 139 15.96 10.35 -0.60
N TYR A 140 16.81 9.81 -1.49
CA TYR A 140 18.10 9.28 -1.08
C TYR A 140 19.14 9.42 -2.19
N ASP A 141 20.39 9.57 -1.79
CA ASP A 141 21.55 9.54 -2.70
C ASP A 141 22.05 8.09 -2.85
N ASN A 142 22.73 7.80 -3.97
CA ASN A 142 23.46 6.53 -4.15
C ASN A 142 24.81 6.55 -3.42
#